data_AF-A0A8K0DAE8-F1
#
_entry.id   AF-A0A8K0DAE8-F1
#
_cell.length_a   1.000
_cell.length_b   1.000
_cell.length_c   1.000
_cell.angle_alpha   90.00
_cell.angle_beta   90.00
_cell.angle_gamma   90.00
#
_symmetry.space_group_name_H-M   'P 1'
#
loop_
_entity.id
_entity.type
_entity.pdbx_description
1 polymer ?
#
loop_
_entity_poly.entity_id
_entity_poly.type
_entity_poly.pdbx_seq_one_letter_code
_entity_poly.pdbx_strand_id
1 'polypeptide(L)'
;MSIPYDCISLISTYLTDDDYLNYCHAFDMKPRFDNLTFWYVIRNVMKLYSLELNFRNVTKCINSPPNIWGIISEVVELSEDFIRKFKDDLNWRCILTYQKLSEEFLREFKDIVDWKLVSNYQELSESFMREFKESINWPCISLKQELSAEFILEFKDRVNWTNISALQTLSESTIRQFQDYVDWRHISSVHRLSEDFIRKFKHRVSWHAISFGQNLSEAFIREFEDFVDWEYISGKQKLSQKFIHEFKDRINWSALLMEKRNFKLPISFLEKHINYIDFKCVGFIKLSKEFTQKIGQKCILNNPKYCKEVIENYINHVGEDSILQRVCKKTGYLEVLQFS
;
A
#
# COMPACT_ATOMS: atom_id res chain seq x y z
N MET A 1 17.82 50.61 23.49
CA MET A 1 17.13 49.32 23.29
C MET A 1 18.15 48.22 23.42
N SER A 2 18.15 47.57 24.57
CA SER A 2 19.05 46.52 25.00
C SER A 2 18.65 45.19 24.35
N ILE A 3 19.60 44.57 23.65
CA ILE A 3 19.53 43.15 23.31
C ILE A 3 19.81 42.37 24.60
N PRO A 4 19.05 41.31 24.96
CA PRO A 4 19.21 40.61 26.22
C PRO A 4 20.61 40.00 26.39
N TYR A 5 21.13 40.10 27.61
CA TYR A 5 22.45 39.64 28.05
C TYR A 5 22.65 38.10 27.94
N ASP A 6 21.58 37.36 27.63
CA ASP A 6 21.58 35.90 27.52
C ASP A 6 21.87 35.39 26.09
N CYS A 7 22.02 36.27 25.10
CA CYS A 7 22.41 35.87 23.73
C CYS A 7 23.92 35.99 23.45
N ILE A 8 24.65 36.79 24.25
CA ILE A 8 26.08 37.07 24.02
C ILE A 8 26.98 35.99 24.66
N SER A 9 26.60 35.43 25.81
CA SER A 9 27.38 34.34 26.45
C SER A 9 27.18 32.97 25.78
N LEU A 10 26.10 32.81 24.99
CA LEU A 10 25.87 31.59 24.22
C LEU A 10 26.65 31.55 22.90
N ILE A 11 27.27 32.67 22.50
CA ILE A 11 28.04 32.83 21.25
C ILE A 11 29.54 32.60 21.47
N SER A 12 30.08 32.81 22.69
CA SER A 12 31.53 32.89 22.93
C SER A 12 32.26 31.59 23.28
N THR A 13 31.61 30.44 23.43
CA THR A 13 32.29 29.31 24.10
C THR A 13 32.86 28.21 23.20
N TYR A 14 32.52 28.11 21.91
CA TYR A 14 33.08 27.04 21.08
C TYR A 14 33.31 27.49 19.63
N LEU A 15 34.60 27.67 19.32
CA LEU A 15 35.29 27.94 18.06
C LEU A 15 35.26 29.42 17.59
N THR A 16 36.39 30.11 17.79
CA THR A 16 36.67 31.41 17.19
C THR A 16 37.22 31.24 15.77
N ASP A 17 37.29 32.32 14.99
CA ASP A 17 37.96 32.36 13.68
C ASP A 17 39.38 31.74 13.72
N ASP A 18 40.03 31.77 14.88
CA ASP A 18 41.37 31.24 15.12
C ASP A 18 41.45 29.72 15.02
N ASP A 19 40.42 28.95 15.38
CA ASP A 19 40.52 27.48 15.37
C ASP A 19 40.51 26.89 13.95
N TYR A 20 39.81 27.52 13.00
CA TYR A 20 39.85 27.14 11.58
C TYR A 20 41.13 27.63 10.90
N LEU A 21 41.62 28.83 11.25
CA LEU A 21 42.91 29.31 10.77
C LEU A 21 44.05 28.44 11.30
N ASN A 22 44.00 28.02 12.56
CA ASN A 22 44.94 27.08 13.16
C ASN A 22 44.90 25.71 12.49
N TYR A 23 43.71 25.21 12.13
CA TYR A 23 43.57 23.98 11.33
C TYR A 23 44.14 24.14 9.91
N CYS A 24 43.80 25.22 9.21
CA CYS A 24 44.33 25.52 7.88
C CYS A 24 45.86 25.64 7.91
N HIS A 25 46.42 26.27 8.95
CA HIS A 25 47.86 26.34 9.17
C HIS A 25 48.48 24.98 9.53
N ALA A 26 47.82 24.16 10.35
CA ALA A 26 48.34 22.85 10.75
C ALA A 26 48.41 21.85 9.58
N PHE A 27 47.59 22.04 8.54
CA PHE A 27 47.52 21.16 7.38
C PHE A 27 47.91 21.85 6.04
N ASP A 28 48.50 23.04 6.12
CA ASP A 28 48.98 23.83 4.97
C ASP A 28 47.92 24.06 3.86
N MET A 29 46.68 24.34 4.30
CA MET A 29 45.53 24.60 3.44
C MET A 29 45.21 26.10 3.37
N LYS A 30 44.84 26.61 2.20
CA LYS A 30 44.29 27.97 2.08
C LYS A 30 42.82 28.02 2.53
N PRO A 31 42.42 28.98 3.39
CA PRO A 31 41.03 29.23 3.73
C PRO A 31 40.22 29.53 2.46
N ARG A 32 39.09 28.83 2.24
CA ARG A 32 38.29 28.94 1.01
C ARG A 32 36.97 29.70 1.16
N PHE A 33 36.54 30.04 2.37
CA PHE A 33 35.24 30.66 2.64
C PHE A 33 35.36 31.91 3.53
N ASP A 34 34.44 32.87 3.36
CA ASP A 34 34.12 33.91 4.33
C ASP A 34 33.66 33.24 5.62
N ASN A 35 34.41 33.48 6.69
CA ASN A 35 34.44 32.66 7.89
C ASN A 35 33.19 32.85 8.79
N LEU A 36 32.55 34.01 8.74
CA LEU A 36 31.45 34.34 9.64
C LEU A 36 30.14 33.70 9.20
N THR A 37 29.83 33.74 7.90
CA THR A 37 28.53 33.26 7.40
C THR A 37 28.45 31.73 7.45
N PHE A 38 29.55 31.04 7.11
CA PHE A 38 29.64 29.59 7.07
C PHE A 38 29.47 28.95 8.46
N TRP A 39 30.21 29.43 9.46
CA TRP A 39 30.13 28.93 10.83
C TRP A 39 28.84 29.34 11.54
N TYR A 40 28.30 30.53 11.22
CA TYR A 40 26.98 30.94 11.69
C TYR A 40 25.89 29.98 11.16
N VAL A 41 25.93 29.61 9.88
CA VAL A 41 24.95 28.66 9.30
C VAL A 41 25.08 27.28 9.95
N ILE A 42 26.29 26.71 10.03
CA ILE A 42 26.55 25.41 10.69
C ILE A 42 26.04 25.40 12.13
N ARG A 43 26.35 26.45 12.90
CA ARG A 43 25.98 26.54 14.31
C ARG A 43 24.47 26.64 14.51
N ASN A 44 23.77 27.43 13.69
CA ASN A 44 22.31 27.53 13.79
C ASN A 44 21.62 26.24 13.36
N VAL A 45 22.13 25.57 12.32
CA VAL A 45 21.64 24.25 11.88
C VAL A 45 21.79 23.21 12.99
N MET A 46 22.98 23.09 13.58
CA MET A 46 23.22 22.14 14.68
C MET A 46 22.33 22.44 15.90
N LYS A 47 22.06 23.72 16.18
CA LYS A 47 21.20 24.15 17.29
C LYS A 47 19.71 23.90 17.05
N LEU A 48 19.21 24.11 15.83
CA LEU A 48 17.80 23.88 15.44
C LEU A 48 17.41 22.40 15.52
N TYR A 49 18.30 21.50 15.10
CA TYR A 49 18.03 20.05 15.06
C TYR A 49 18.51 19.30 16.31
N SER A 50 18.93 20.01 17.36
CA SER A 50 19.48 19.41 18.59
C SER A 50 20.61 18.41 18.32
N LEU A 51 21.42 18.68 17.29
CA LEU A 51 22.54 17.84 16.90
C LEU A 51 23.78 18.21 17.72
N GLU A 52 24.43 17.22 18.34
CA GLU A 52 25.67 17.48 19.08
C GLU A 52 26.86 17.72 18.14
N LEU A 53 27.55 18.83 18.38
CA LEU A 53 28.86 19.15 17.80
C LEU A 53 29.89 18.20 18.42
N ASN A 54 30.07 17.02 17.81
CA ASN A 54 31.14 16.11 18.18
C ASN A 54 32.21 16.05 17.08
N PHE A 55 33.42 15.65 17.49
CA PHE A 55 34.59 15.57 16.62
C PHE A 55 34.27 14.82 15.32
N ARG A 56 33.54 13.71 15.39
CA ARG A 56 33.17 12.90 14.21
C ARG A 56 32.29 13.67 13.21
N ASN A 57 31.38 14.52 13.66
CA ASN A 57 30.48 15.32 12.81
C ASN A 57 31.23 16.49 12.18
N VAL A 58 32.05 17.19 12.96
CA VAL A 58 32.89 18.30 12.50
C VAL A 58 33.94 17.82 11.50
N THR A 59 34.63 16.71 11.80
CA THR A 59 35.60 16.09 10.90
C THR A 59 34.94 15.58 9.61
N LYS A 60 33.67 15.15 9.64
CA LYS A 60 32.92 14.83 8.40
C LYS A 60 32.64 16.07 7.55
N CYS A 61 32.25 17.20 8.16
CA CYS A 61 31.99 18.46 7.46
C CYS A 61 33.28 19.12 6.93
N ILE A 62 34.38 19.02 7.68
CA ILE A 62 35.70 19.57 7.33
C ILE A 62 36.43 18.69 6.31
N ASN A 63 36.38 17.36 6.45
CA ASN A 63 37.08 16.41 5.57
C ASN A 63 36.26 15.99 4.35
N SER A 64 35.01 16.47 4.22
CA SER A 64 34.19 16.30 3.00
C SER A 64 33.89 17.63 2.31
N PRO A 65 34.89 18.41 1.86
CA PRO A 65 34.68 19.19 0.65
C PRO A 65 34.36 18.16 -0.45
N PRO A 66 33.10 18.09 -0.92
CA PRO A 66 32.34 19.27 -1.35
C PRO A 66 30.91 19.44 -0.78
N ASN A 67 30.43 18.69 0.21
CA ASN A 67 28.95 18.50 0.33
C ASN A 67 28.24 19.13 1.55
N ILE A 68 28.82 20.12 2.21
CA ILE A 68 28.16 20.83 3.32
C ILE A 68 26.86 21.51 2.91
N TRP A 69 26.82 22.09 1.71
CA TRP A 69 25.61 22.65 1.14
C TRP A 69 24.57 21.58 0.82
N GLY A 70 24.97 20.35 0.48
CA GLY A 70 24.05 19.23 0.36
C GLY A 70 23.41 18.85 1.69
N ILE A 71 24.19 18.80 2.77
CA ILE A 71 23.67 18.53 4.13
C ILE A 71 22.68 19.63 4.54
N ILE A 72 23.04 20.91 4.34
CA ILE A 72 22.16 22.04 4.67
C ILE A 72 20.87 21.94 3.85
N SER A 73 20.95 21.66 2.55
CA SER A 73 19.78 21.58 1.66
C SER A 73 18.85 20.41 2.00
N GLU A 74 19.38 19.32 2.57
CA GLU A 74 18.64 18.10 2.90
C GLU A 74 18.01 18.15 4.29
N VAL A 75 18.75 18.65 5.28
CA VAL A 75 18.38 18.47 6.70
C VAL A 75 17.68 19.70 7.27
N VAL A 76 17.88 20.87 6.68
CA VAL A 76 17.48 22.16 7.28
C VAL A 76 16.24 22.70 6.60
N GLU A 77 15.29 23.21 7.37
CA GLU A 77 14.18 24.01 6.86
C GLU A 77 14.70 25.42 6.50
N LEU A 78 14.69 25.73 5.21
CA LEU A 78 15.25 26.98 4.68
C LEU A 78 14.13 27.90 4.22
N SER A 79 14.23 29.20 4.57
CA SER A 79 13.34 30.21 3.99
C SER A 79 13.69 30.45 2.52
N GLU A 80 12.69 30.80 1.72
CA GLU A 80 12.90 31.12 0.31
C GLU A 80 13.90 32.25 0.09
N ASP A 81 13.92 33.28 0.95
CA ASP A 81 14.91 34.36 0.87
C ASP A 81 16.34 33.87 1.09
N PHE A 82 16.52 32.89 1.98
CA PHE A 82 17.82 32.24 2.15
C PHE A 82 18.19 31.47 0.89
N ILE A 83 17.25 30.72 0.31
CA ILE A 83 17.48 29.97 -0.92
C ILE A 83 17.83 30.91 -2.08
N ARG A 84 17.13 32.05 -2.24
CA ARG A 84 17.45 33.08 -3.23
C ARG A 84 18.88 33.60 -3.07
N LYS A 85 19.30 33.87 -1.83
CA LYS A 85 20.61 34.42 -1.52
C LYS A 85 21.75 33.44 -1.81
N PHE A 86 21.54 32.14 -1.61
CA PHE A 86 22.58 31.11 -1.73
C PHE A 86 22.28 30.07 -2.83
N LYS A 87 21.50 30.45 -3.83
CA LYS A 87 21.02 29.56 -4.90
C LYS A 87 22.11 28.83 -5.69
N ASP A 88 23.28 29.45 -5.82
CA ASP A 88 24.39 28.90 -6.61
C ASP A 88 25.20 27.86 -5.83
N ASP A 89 25.04 27.83 -4.50
CA ASP A 89 25.72 26.91 -3.60
C ASP A 89 24.83 25.73 -3.17
N LEU A 90 23.51 25.96 -3.06
CA LEU A 90 22.56 24.98 -2.57
C LEU A 90 22.32 23.82 -3.55
N ASN A 91 22.07 22.64 -2.98
CA ASN A 91 21.72 21.46 -3.76
C ASN A 91 20.23 21.52 -4.12
N TRP A 92 19.92 22.02 -5.31
CA TRP A 92 18.56 22.16 -5.83
C TRP A 92 17.73 20.87 -5.80
N ARG A 93 18.36 19.71 -5.99
CA ARG A 93 17.65 18.43 -5.87
C ARG A 93 17.13 18.23 -4.45
N CYS A 94 17.94 18.51 -3.43
CA CYS A 94 17.51 18.44 -2.04
C CYS A 94 16.45 19.52 -1.74
N ILE A 95 16.67 20.75 -2.21
CA ILE A 95 15.72 21.85 -2.03
C ILE A 95 14.32 21.49 -2.56
N LEU A 96 14.24 21.04 -3.82
CA LEU A 96 12.97 20.68 -4.46
C LEU A 96 12.30 19.44 -3.87
N THR A 97 13.05 18.60 -3.15
CA THR A 97 12.53 17.34 -2.59
C THR A 97 12.03 17.53 -1.16
N TYR A 98 12.75 18.32 -0.35
CA TYR A 98 12.54 18.37 1.10
C TYR A 98 11.95 19.68 1.60
N GLN A 99 12.09 20.78 0.85
CA GLN A 99 11.52 22.08 1.24
C GLN A 99 10.12 22.22 0.67
N LYS A 100 9.21 22.89 1.42
CA LYS A 100 7.93 23.34 0.89
C LYS A 100 8.13 24.70 0.23
N LEU A 101 8.03 24.74 -1.10
CA LEU A 101 8.25 25.95 -1.89
C LEU A 101 6.91 26.51 -2.38
N SER A 102 6.78 27.83 -2.39
CA SER A 102 5.62 28.52 -2.97
C SER A 102 5.64 28.43 -4.50
N GLU A 103 4.47 28.54 -5.11
CA GLU A 103 4.35 28.60 -6.57
C GLU A 103 5.00 29.86 -7.13
N GLU A 104 4.97 30.99 -6.42
CA GLU A 104 5.68 32.21 -6.79
C GLU A 104 7.18 31.99 -6.89
N PHE A 105 7.77 31.29 -5.92
CA PHE A 105 9.18 30.92 -5.94
C PHE A 105 9.51 29.98 -7.09
N LEU A 106 8.65 28.97 -7.34
CA LEU A 106 8.84 28.05 -8.46
C LEU A 106 8.74 28.77 -9.81
N ARG A 107 7.88 29.79 -9.95
CA ARG A 107 7.82 30.66 -11.13
C ARG A 107 9.10 31.45 -11.33
N GLU A 108 9.66 32.00 -10.26
CA GLU A 108 10.92 32.76 -10.27
C GLU A 108 12.08 31.91 -10.81
N PHE A 109 12.14 30.63 -10.42
CA PHE A 109 13.24 29.72 -10.75
C PHE A 109 12.88 28.65 -11.80
N LYS A 110 11.82 28.88 -12.59
CA LYS A 110 11.27 27.92 -13.57
C LYS A 110 12.27 27.34 -14.56
N ASP A 111 13.34 28.08 -14.87
CA ASP A 111 14.35 27.71 -15.87
C ASP A 111 15.48 26.85 -15.29
N ILE A 112 15.57 26.71 -13.96
CA ILE A 112 16.62 25.93 -13.27
C ILE A 112 16.07 24.75 -12.47
N VAL A 113 14.78 24.78 -12.12
CA VAL A 113 14.17 23.70 -11.32
C VAL A 113 14.01 22.42 -12.14
N ASP A 114 14.25 21.28 -11.49
CA ASP A 114 13.89 19.98 -12.05
C ASP A 114 12.38 19.76 -11.91
N TRP A 115 11.67 19.91 -13.02
CA TRP A 115 10.21 19.76 -13.08
C TRP A 115 9.70 18.38 -12.67
N LYS A 116 10.52 17.33 -12.78
CA LYS A 116 10.14 16.01 -12.27
C LYS A 116 10.14 15.98 -10.75
N LEU A 117 11.11 16.64 -10.10
CA LEU A 117 11.14 16.77 -8.65
C LEU A 117 9.99 17.66 -8.16
N VAL A 118 9.78 18.81 -8.82
CA VAL A 118 8.64 19.69 -8.54
C VAL A 118 7.33 18.91 -8.56
N SER A 119 7.08 18.17 -9.65
CA SER A 119 5.82 17.41 -9.82
C SER A 119 5.62 16.29 -8.80
N ASN A 120 6.71 15.75 -8.24
CA ASN A 120 6.67 14.59 -7.36
C ASN A 120 6.63 14.94 -5.86
N TYR A 121 7.16 16.10 -5.49
CA TYR A 121 7.38 16.47 -4.09
C TYR A 121 6.69 17.76 -3.66
N GLN A 122 6.34 18.65 -4.60
CA GLN A 122 5.66 19.90 -4.27
C GLN A 122 4.14 19.74 -4.40
N GLU A 123 3.41 20.52 -3.61
CA GLU A 123 1.95 20.66 -3.70
C GLU A 123 1.65 21.73 -4.74
N LEU A 124 0.99 21.34 -5.84
CA LEU A 124 0.77 22.23 -6.99
C LEU A 124 -0.73 22.44 -7.21
N SER A 125 -1.14 23.71 -7.32
CA SER A 125 -2.49 24.07 -7.74
C SER A 125 -2.71 23.76 -9.22
N GLU A 126 -3.97 23.48 -9.57
CA GLU A 126 -4.34 23.28 -10.97
C GLU A 126 -4.05 24.49 -11.85
N SER A 127 -4.10 25.70 -11.28
CA SER A 127 -3.78 26.93 -12.02
C SER A 127 -2.31 26.98 -12.44
N PHE A 128 -1.41 26.60 -11.54
CA PHE A 128 0.03 26.49 -11.83
C PHE A 128 0.32 25.33 -12.79
N MET A 129 -0.36 24.19 -12.62
CA MET A 129 -0.21 23.07 -13.54
C MET A 129 -0.66 23.41 -14.97
N ARG A 130 -1.69 24.25 -15.14
CA ARG A 130 -2.10 24.77 -16.46
C ARG A 130 -1.03 25.67 -17.08
N GLU A 131 -0.42 26.54 -16.27
CA GLU A 131 0.66 27.43 -16.68
C GLU A 131 1.88 26.65 -17.17
N PHE A 132 2.28 25.59 -16.45
CA PHE A 132 3.49 24.80 -16.72
C PHE A 132 3.23 23.41 -17.32
N LYS A 133 2.11 23.23 -18.02
CA LYS A 133 1.65 21.96 -18.59
C LYS A 133 2.64 21.24 -19.53
N GLU A 134 3.55 21.98 -20.15
CA GLU A 134 4.60 21.44 -21.03
C GLU A 134 5.85 20.99 -20.28
N SER A 135 6.02 21.44 -19.03
CA SER A 135 7.20 21.16 -18.21
C SER A 135 6.95 20.09 -17.15
N ILE A 136 5.76 20.09 -16.53
CA ILE A 136 5.42 19.17 -15.44
C ILE A 136 5.43 17.70 -15.89
N ASN A 137 5.77 16.82 -14.95
CA ASN A 137 5.78 15.38 -15.20
C ASN A 137 4.40 14.78 -14.94
N TRP A 138 3.62 14.60 -16.01
CA TRP A 138 2.25 14.08 -15.93
C TRP A 138 2.07 12.76 -15.15
N PRO A 139 2.93 11.74 -15.30
CA PRO A 139 2.86 10.55 -14.45
C PRO A 139 2.95 10.87 -12.95
N CYS A 140 3.85 11.76 -12.53
CA CYS A 140 3.95 12.23 -11.14
C CYS A 140 2.71 13.03 -10.73
N ILE A 141 2.23 13.94 -11.57
CA ILE A 141 1.00 14.71 -11.32
C ILE A 141 -0.19 13.79 -11.05
N SER A 142 -0.45 12.82 -11.94
CA SER A 142 -1.55 11.87 -11.79
C SER A 142 -1.43 10.95 -10.56
N LEU A 143 -0.19 10.71 -10.10
CA LEU A 143 0.13 9.84 -8.96
C LEU A 143 0.01 10.57 -7.61
N LYS A 144 0.36 11.87 -7.56
CA LYS A 144 0.65 12.58 -6.30
C LYS A 144 -0.30 13.72 -5.99
N GLN A 145 -0.83 14.38 -7.02
CA GLN A 145 -1.68 15.55 -6.84
C GLN A 145 -3.15 15.12 -6.72
N GLU A 146 -3.93 15.88 -5.95
CA GLU A 146 -5.40 15.78 -5.95
C GLU A 146 -5.92 16.60 -7.14
N LEU A 147 -6.63 15.94 -8.06
CA LEU A 147 -7.07 16.54 -9.31
C LEU A 147 -8.59 16.53 -9.41
N SER A 148 -9.17 17.66 -9.82
CA SER A 148 -10.59 17.75 -10.15
C SER A 148 -10.92 16.96 -11.41
N ALA A 149 -12.18 16.55 -11.56
CA ALA A 149 -12.65 15.88 -12.75
C ALA A 149 -12.52 16.79 -14.00
N GLU A 150 -12.77 18.09 -13.83
CA GLU A 150 -12.66 19.09 -14.89
C GLU A 150 -11.23 19.20 -15.40
N PHE A 151 -10.24 19.22 -14.50
CA PHE A 151 -8.82 19.25 -14.86
C PHE A 151 -8.38 17.96 -15.55
N ILE A 152 -8.76 16.79 -15.01
CA ILE A 152 -8.45 15.50 -15.62
C ILE A 152 -9.00 15.44 -17.05
N LEU A 153 -10.22 15.95 -17.28
CA LEU A 153 -10.84 15.94 -18.60
C LEU A 153 -10.12 16.88 -19.57
N GLU A 154 -9.74 18.07 -19.13
CA GLU A 154 -8.99 19.02 -19.96
C GLU A 154 -7.65 18.44 -20.42
N PHE A 155 -6.96 17.71 -19.53
CA PHE A 155 -5.66 17.10 -19.80
C PHE A 155 -5.71 15.59 -20.04
N LYS A 156 -6.85 15.08 -20.51
CA LYS A 156 -7.09 13.65 -20.74
C LYS A 156 -6.03 12.96 -21.60
N ASP A 157 -5.41 13.67 -22.53
CA ASP A 157 -4.39 13.11 -23.44
C ASP A 157 -2.98 13.14 -22.84
N ARG A 158 -2.83 13.70 -21.62
CA ARG A 158 -1.54 13.83 -20.92
C ARG A 158 -1.49 13.07 -19.60
N VAL A 159 -2.60 13.05 -18.86
CA VAL A 159 -2.68 12.33 -17.58
C VAL A 159 -2.40 10.84 -17.76
N ASN A 160 -1.80 10.23 -16.74
CA ASN A 160 -1.60 8.79 -16.72
C ASN A 160 -2.88 8.11 -16.21
N TRP A 161 -3.67 7.57 -17.13
CA TRP A 161 -4.95 6.93 -16.80
C TRP A 161 -4.85 5.73 -15.86
N THR A 162 -3.74 4.99 -15.86
CA THR A 162 -3.49 3.93 -14.88
C THR A 162 -3.41 4.51 -13.47
N ASN A 163 -2.62 5.57 -13.27
CA ASN A 163 -2.51 6.25 -11.97
C ASN A 163 -3.83 6.91 -11.55
N ILE A 164 -4.52 7.58 -12.49
CA ILE A 164 -5.84 8.17 -12.23
C ILE A 164 -6.81 7.09 -11.74
N SER A 165 -6.89 5.96 -12.46
CA SER A 165 -7.83 4.88 -12.15
C SER A 165 -7.47 4.10 -10.89
N ALA A 166 -6.21 4.07 -10.48
CA ALA A 166 -5.75 3.30 -9.32
C ALA A 166 -5.71 4.11 -8.02
N LEU A 167 -5.55 5.43 -8.09
CA LEU A 167 -5.15 6.24 -6.93
C LEU A 167 -6.04 7.45 -6.69
N GLN A 168 -6.71 7.98 -7.71
CA GLN A 168 -7.61 9.12 -7.50
C GLN A 168 -8.95 8.64 -6.93
N THR A 169 -9.54 9.48 -6.08
CA THR A 169 -10.89 9.24 -5.56
C THR A 169 -11.91 9.61 -6.62
N LEU A 170 -12.34 8.63 -7.41
CA LEU A 170 -13.29 8.83 -8.51
C LEU A 170 -14.69 8.40 -8.07
N SER A 171 -15.65 9.31 -8.18
CA SER A 171 -17.07 8.98 -8.01
C SER A 171 -17.60 8.19 -9.21
N GLU A 172 -18.70 7.46 -9.05
CA GLU A 172 -19.30 6.73 -10.18
C GLU A 172 -19.73 7.63 -11.34
N SER A 173 -20.18 8.87 -11.06
CA SER A 173 -20.53 9.82 -12.12
C SER A 173 -19.29 10.24 -12.90
N THR A 174 -18.17 10.48 -12.21
CA THR A 174 -16.87 10.76 -12.83
C THR A 174 -16.40 9.57 -13.67
N ILE A 175 -16.51 8.34 -13.17
CA ILE A 175 -16.11 7.15 -13.93
C ILE A 175 -17.01 6.97 -15.18
N ARG A 176 -18.31 7.28 -15.11
CA ARG A 176 -19.20 7.28 -16.29
C ARG A 176 -18.72 8.27 -17.34
N GLN A 177 -18.28 9.46 -16.93
CA GLN A 177 -17.74 10.47 -17.84
C GLN A 177 -16.43 10.00 -18.50
N PHE A 178 -15.58 9.29 -17.75
CA PHE A 178 -14.27 8.82 -18.20
C PHE A 178 -14.24 7.36 -18.67
N GLN A 179 -15.41 6.78 -18.95
CA GLN A 179 -15.58 5.35 -19.19
C GLN A 179 -14.62 4.79 -20.26
N ASP A 180 -14.29 5.59 -21.27
CA ASP A 180 -13.44 5.20 -22.41
C ASP A 180 -11.94 5.36 -22.17
N TYR A 181 -11.56 5.92 -21.01
CA TYR A 181 -10.17 6.22 -20.67
C TYR A 181 -9.66 5.44 -19.47
N VAL A 182 -10.51 5.19 -18.48
CA VAL A 182 -10.12 4.52 -17.23
C VAL A 182 -9.64 3.07 -17.45
N ASP A 183 -8.67 2.63 -16.64
CA ASP A 183 -8.31 1.22 -16.55
C ASP A 183 -9.35 0.49 -15.69
N TRP A 184 -10.22 -0.24 -16.35
CA TRP A 184 -11.33 -0.96 -15.72
C TRP A 184 -10.90 -2.02 -14.71
N ARG A 185 -9.67 -2.56 -14.80
CA ARG A 185 -9.17 -3.49 -13.79
C ARG A 185 -8.97 -2.76 -12.46
N HIS A 186 -8.35 -1.58 -12.49
CA HIS A 186 -8.14 -0.75 -11.31
C HIS A 186 -9.46 -0.24 -10.74
N ILE A 187 -10.36 0.27 -11.60
CA ILE A 187 -11.71 0.71 -11.19
C ILE A 187 -12.44 -0.41 -10.45
N SER A 188 -12.38 -1.65 -10.96
CA SER A 188 -13.11 -2.78 -10.37
C SER A 188 -12.51 -3.25 -9.04
N SER A 189 -11.19 -3.11 -8.86
CA SER A 189 -10.47 -3.61 -7.68
C SER A 189 -10.35 -2.61 -6.54
N VAL A 190 -10.30 -1.31 -6.85
CA VAL A 190 -10.00 -0.25 -5.86
C VAL A 190 -11.25 0.48 -5.41
N HIS A 191 -12.16 0.79 -6.33
CA HIS A 191 -13.32 1.63 -6.03
C HIS A 191 -14.50 0.80 -5.52
N ARG A 192 -15.27 1.37 -4.59
CA ARG A 192 -16.55 0.77 -4.16
C ARG A 192 -17.60 1.12 -5.21
N LEU A 193 -18.11 0.10 -5.90
CA LEU A 193 -19.08 0.26 -6.98
C LEU A 193 -20.45 -0.28 -6.55
N SER A 194 -21.51 0.43 -6.90
CA SER A 194 -22.88 -0.04 -6.75
C SER A 194 -23.21 -1.12 -7.78
N GLU A 195 -24.14 -2.00 -7.43
CA GLU A 195 -24.63 -3.04 -8.34
C GLU A 195 -25.23 -2.45 -9.63
N ASP A 196 -25.91 -1.31 -9.55
CA ASP A 196 -26.47 -0.62 -10.71
C ASP A 196 -25.38 -0.10 -11.66
N PHE A 197 -24.26 0.37 -11.11
CA PHE A 197 -23.10 0.73 -11.90
C PHE A 197 -22.49 -0.48 -12.60
N ILE A 198 -22.24 -1.56 -11.83
CA ILE A 198 -21.65 -2.78 -12.37
C ILE A 198 -22.54 -3.36 -13.47
N ARG A 199 -23.86 -3.38 -13.27
CA ARG A 199 -24.85 -3.80 -14.29
C ARG A 199 -24.72 -3.00 -15.58
N LYS A 200 -24.62 -1.66 -15.47
CA LYS A 200 -24.44 -0.79 -16.64
C LYS A 200 -23.14 -1.09 -17.40
N PHE A 201 -22.07 -1.42 -16.68
CA PHE A 201 -20.72 -1.61 -17.24
C PHE A 201 -20.24 -3.06 -17.25
N LYS A 202 -21.18 -4.02 -17.29
CA LYS A 202 -20.91 -5.46 -17.19
C LYS A 202 -19.88 -6.02 -18.18
N HIS A 203 -19.71 -5.38 -19.34
CA HIS A 203 -18.75 -5.80 -20.37
C HIS A 203 -17.38 -5.11 -20.26
N ARG A 204 -17.19 -4.22 -19.27
CA ARG A 204 -15.94 -3.50 -19.05
C ARG A 204 -15.30 -3.83 -17.71
N VAL A 205 -16.10 -4.03 -16.67
CA VAL A 205 -15.61 -4.39 -15.34
C VAL A 205 -14.84 -5.72 -15.35
N SER A 206 -13.87 -5.82 -14.45
CA SER A 206 -13.17 -7.08 -14.18
C SER A 206 -13.97 -7.91 -13.19
N TRP A 207 -14.70 -8.92 -13.68
CA TRP A 207 -15.57 -9.77 -12.84
C TRP A 207 -14.85 -10.49 -11.71
N HIS A 208 -13.59 -10.87 -11.92
CA HIS A 208 -12.75 -11.45 -10.89
C HIS A 208 -12.53 -10.45 -9.73
N ALA A 209 -12.19 -9.20 -10.05
CA ALA A 209 -12.03 -8.14 -9.05
C ALA A 209 -13.36 -7.77 -8.37
N ILE A 210 -14.46 -7.70 -9.14
CA ILE A 210 -15.81 -7.46 -8.61
C ILE A 210 -16.19 -8.54 -7.59
N SER A 211 -16.00 -9.82 -7.95
CA SER A 211 -16.36 -10.96 -7.08
C SER A 211 -15.52 -11.03 -5.82
N PHE A 212 -14.24 -10.63 -5.91
CA PHE A 212 -13.30 -10.59 -4.79
C PHE A 212 -13.59 -9.46 -3.81
N GLY A 213 -13.77 -8.24 -4.32
CA GLY A 213 -13.67 -7.01 -3.52
C GLY A 213 -14.99 -6.33 -3.19
N GLN A 214 -16.05 -6.55 -3.97
CA GLN A 214 -17.34 -5.87 -3.77
C GLN A 214 -18.25 -6.69 -2.85
N ASN A 215 -19.15 -6.01 -2.14
CA ASN A 215 -20.22 -6.66 -1.38
C ASN A 215 -21.44 -6.83 -2.29
N LEU A 216 -21.64 -8.05 -2.78
CA LEU A 216 -22.70 -8.37 -3.74
C LEU A 216 -23.89 -9.01 -3.04
N SER A 217 -25.09 -8.60 -3.44
CA SER A 217 -26.35 -9.21 -3.03
C SER A 217 -26.57 -10.52 -3.79
N GLU A 218 -27.27 -11.44 -3.15
CA GLU A 218 -27.64 -12.71 -3.81
C GLU A 218 -28.51 -12.49 -5.06
N ALA A 219 -29.33 -11.44 -5.10
CA ALA A 219 -30.14 -11.14 -6.28
C ALA A 219 -29.24 -10.76 -7.47
N PHE A 220 -28.21 -9.95 -7.22
CA PHE A 220 -27.23 -9.58 -8.23
C PHE A 220 -26.39 -10.77 -8.69
N ILE A 221 -25.94 -11.61 -7.75
CA ILE A 221 -25.15 -12.81 -8.10
C ILE A 221 -25.99 -13.77 -8.97
N ARG A 222 -27.30 -13.93 -8.71
CA ARG A 222 -28.21 -14.68 -9.58
C ARG A 222 -28.26 -14.10 -10.99
N GLU A 223 -28.43 -12.78 -11.10
CA GLU A 223 -28.52 -12.10 -12.39
C GLU A 223 -27.25 -12.30 -13.23
N PHE A 224 -26.08 -12.39 -12.59
CA PHE A 224 -24.76 -12.47 -13.22
C PHE A 224 -24.03 -13.79 -12.96
N GLU A 225 -24.75 -14.89 -12.80
CA GLU A 225 -24.19 -16.20 -12.40
C GLU A 225 -23.09 -16.73 -13.32
N ASP A 226 -23.15 -16.38 -14.61
CA ASP A 226 -22.17 -16.81 -15.63
C ASP A 226 -20.96 -15.89 -15.74
N PHE A 227 -20.99 -14.74 -15.06
CA PHE A 227 -19.90 -13.77 -15.08
C PHE A 227 -19.06 -13.80 -13.82
N VAL A 228 -19.69 -14.01 -12.65
CA VAL A 228 -19.02 -13.96 -11.35
C VAL A 228 -18.00 -15.09 -11.18
N ASP A 229 -16.97 -14.82 -10.39
CA ASP A 229 -15.98 -15.81 -9.99
C ASP A 229 -16.49 -16.58 -8.75
N TRP A 230 -16.94 -17.81 -8.98
CA TRP A 230 -17.56 -18.63 -7.94
C TRP A 230 -16.64 -18.99 -6.79
N GLU A 231 -15.32 -18.99 -6.97
CA GLU A 231 -14.38 -19.20 -5.87
C GLU A 231 -14.48 -18.05 -4.86
N TYR A 232 -14.47 -16.81 -5.34
CA TYR A 232 -14.61 -15.63 -4.49
C TYR A 232 -16.03 -15.40 -4.00
N ILE A 233 -17.05 -15.69 -4.81
CA ILE A 233 -18.43 -15.67 -4.32
C ILE A 233 -18.56 -16.59 -3.10
N SER A 234 -18.03 -17.81 -3.19
CA SER A 234 -18.14 -18.80 -2.11
C SER A 234 -17.33 -18.42 -0.86
N GLY A 235 -16.11 -17.91 -1.03
CA GLY A 235 -15.22 -17.62 0.10
C GLY A 235 -15.44 -16.24 0.74
N LYS A 236 -15.84 -15.22 -0.03
CA LYS A 236 -15.83 -13.82 0.43
C LYS A 236 -17.22 -13.24 0.71
N GLN A 237 -18.24 -13.70 -0.01
CA GLN A 237 -19.60 -13.16 0.11
C GLN A 237 -20.36 -13.81 1.29
N LYS A 238 -21.32 -13.06 1.83
CA LYS A 238 -22.24 -13.57 2.85
C LYS A 238 -23.44 -14.22 2.16
N LEU A 239 -23.44 -15.55 2.10
CA LEU A 239 -24.46 -16.32 1.41
C LEU A 239 -25.43 -17.00 2.39
N SER A 240 -26.71 -17.01 2.05
CA SER A 240 -27.75 -17.74 2.78
C SER A 240 -27.73 -19.23 2.40
N GLN A 241 -28.25 -20.07 3.30
CA GLN A 241 -28.39 -21.51 3.04
C GLN A 241 -29.26 -21.80 1.81
N LYS A 242 -30.30 -21.00 1.59
CA LYS A 242 -31.19 -21.16 0.43
C LYS A 242 -30.42 -20.93 -0.86
N PHE A 243 -29.61 -19.87 -0.92
CA PHE A 243 -28.78 -19.55 -2.07
C PHE A 243 -27.71 -20.62 -2.32
N ILE A 244 -27.01 -21.06 -1.27
CA ILE A 244 -25.99 -22.11 -1.39
C ILE A 244 -26.62 -23.41 -1.92
N HIS A 245 -27.83 -23.75 -1.48
CA HIS A 245 -28.54 -24.93 -1.98
C HIS A 245 -28.96 -24.78 -3.46
N GLU A 246 -29.45 -23.61 -3.83
CA GLU A 246 -29.84 -23.24 -5.20
C GLU A 246 -28.65 -23.39 -6.16
N PHE A 247 -27.46 -22.92 -5.76
CA PHE A 247 -26.24 -22.92 -6.57
C PHE A 247 -25.21 -23.98 -6.18
N LYS A 248 -25.63 -25.07 -5.53
CA LYS A 248 -24.73 -26.10 -4.99
C LYS A 248 -23.70 -26.65 -5.98
N ASP A 249 -24.05 -26.70 -7.27
CA ASP A 249 -23.20 -27.21 -8.35
C ASP A 249 -22.13 -26.20 -8.81
N ARG A 250 -22.35 -24.89 -8.56
CA ARG A 250 -21.39 -23.82 -8.89
C ARG A 250 -20.58 -23.35 -7.68
N ILE A 251 -21.11 -23.52 -6.47
CA ILE A 251 -20.43 -23.15 -5.23
C ILE A 251 -19.10 -23.91 -5.10
N ASN A 252 -18.04 -23.16 -4.82
CA ASN A 252 -16.76 -23.74 -4.41
C ASN A 252 -16.85 -24.07 -2.90
N TRP A 253 -17.20 -25.32 -2.60
CA TRP A 253 -17.40 -25.81 -1.24
C TRP A 253 -16.15 -25.72 -0.37
N SER A 254 -14.97 -25.89 -0.97
CA SER A 254 -13.69 -25.73 -0.28
C SER A 254 -13.52 -24.28 0.21
N ALA A 255 -13.68 -23.30 -0.69
CA ALA A 255 -13.58 -21.88 -0.35
C ALA A 255 -14.66 -21.45 0.66
N LEU A 256 -15.90 -21.94 0.49
CA LEU A 256 -17.01 -21.69 1.40
C LEU A 256 -16.70 -22.10 2.84
N LEU A 257 -16.01 -23.23 3.03
CA LEU A 257 -15.76 -23.81 4.36
C LEU A 257 -14.45 -23.35 5.01
N MET A 258 -13.44 -22.96 4.22
CA MET A 258 -12.15 -22.47 4.75
C MET A 258 -12.25 -21.04 5.33
N GLU A 259 -13.17 -20.22 4.84
CA GLU A 259 -13.27 -18.82 5.25
C GLU A 259 -14.10 -18.67 6.55
N LYS A 260 -13.49 -18.05 7.57
CA LYS A 260 -14.03 -17.95 8.94
C LYS A 260 -15.42 -17.29 9.03
N ARG A 261 -15.84 -16.55 8.00
CA ARG A 261 -17.15 -15.86 7.95
C ARG A 261 -18.32 -16.80 7.69
N ASN A 262 -18.10 -17.91 6.99
CA ASN A 262 -19.13 -18.87 6.58
C ASN A 262 -19.20 -20.12 7.47
N PHE A 263 -18.41 -20.17 8.55
CA PHE A 263 -18.42 -21.18 9.62
C PHE A 263 -19.73 -21.29 10.43
N LYS A 264 -20.80 -20.61 10.00
CA LYS A 264 -22.12 -20.60 10.63
C LYS A 264 -23.13 -21.55 9.96
N LEU A 265 -22.72 -22.34 8.96
CA LEU A 265 -23.62 -23.30 8.32
C LEU A 265 -23.96 -24.44 9.31
N PRO A 266 -25.25 -24.75 9.52
CA PRO A 266 -25.65 -25.86 10.38
C PRO A 266 -25.14 -27.18 9.84
N ILE A 267 -24.77 -28.07 10.75
CA ILE A 267 -24.31 -29.42 10.42
C ILE A 267 -25.33 -30.18 9.57
N SER A 268 -26.62 -30.07 9.91
CA SER A 268 -27.71 -30.68 9.15
C SER A 268 -27.82 -30.18 7.70
N PHE A 269 -27.36 -28.96 7.42
CA PHE A 269 -27.27 -28.45 6.05
C PHE A 269 -26.09 -29.07 5.30
N LEU A 270 -24.92 -29.18 5.95
CA LEU A 270 -23.74 -29.80 5.37
C LEU A 270 -23.98 -31.30 5.07
N GLU A 271 -24.73 -32.00 5.92
CA GLU A 271 -25.09 -33.42 5.70
C GLU A 271 -25.85 -33.62 4.38
N LYS A 272 -26.75 -32.69 4.04
CA LYS A 272 -27.53 -32.74 2.79
C LYS A 272 -26.66 -32.53 1.55
N HIS A 273 -25.53 -31.86 1.69
CA HIS A 273 -24.64 -31.48 0.57
C HIS A 273 -23.29 -32.19 0.62
N ILE A 274 -23.21 -33.27 1.39
CA ILE A 274 -21.93 -33.91 1.69
C ILE A 274 -21.16 -34.41 0.48
N ASN A 275 -21.85 -34.71 -0.63
CA ASN A 275 -21.21 -35.18 -1.85
C ASN A 275 -20.42 -34.08 -2.60
N TYR A 276 -20.60 -32.80 -2.26
CA TYR A 276 -19.92 -31.67 -2.89
C TYR A 276 -18.70 -31.18 -2.10
N ILE A 277 -18.54 -31.62 -0.86
CA ILE A 277 -17.51 -31.11 0.05
C ILE A 277 -16.18 -31.82 -0.25
N ASP A 278 -15.13 -31.06 -0.58
CA ASP A 278 -13.77 -31.58 -0.61
C ASP A 278 -13.30 -31.90 0.82
N PHE A 279 -12.96 -33.16 1.02
CA PHE A 279 -12.61 -33.72 2.31
C PHE A 279 -11.26 -33.24 2.86
N LYS A 280 -10.40 -32.62 2.03
CA LYS A 280 -9.22 -31.89 2.54
C LYS A 280 -9.60 -30.71 3.44
N CYS A 281 -10.71 -30.04 3.14
CA CYS A 281 -11.13 -28.83 3.84
C CYS A 281 -11.82 -29.14 5.18
N VAL A 282 -12.30 -30.38 5.36
CA VAL A 282 -13.01 -30.86 6.56
C VAL A 282 -12.13 -30.86 7.81
N GLY A 283 -10.81 -31.08 7.66
CA GLY A 283 -9.85 -31.05 8.78
C GLY A 283 -9.76 -29.69 9.48
N PHE A 284 -10.15 -28.61 8.80
CA PHE A 284 -10.16 -27.26 9.35
C PHE A 284 -11.48 -26.90 10.04
N ILE A 285 -12.53 -27.71 9.88
CA ILE A 285 -13.88 -27.43 10.42
C ILE A 285 -14.03 -28.09 11.78
N LYS A 286 -14.45 -27.31 12.80
CA LYS A 286 -14.87 -27.87 14.09
C LYS A 286 -16.23 -28.56 13.93
N LEU A 287 -16.19 -29.85 13.64
CA LEU A 287 -17.38 -30.66 13.33
C LEU A 287 -17.89 -31.42 14.56
N SER A 288 -19.19 -31.72 14.59
CA SER A 288 -19.72 -32.63 15.60
C SER A 288 -19.28 -34.06 15.34
N LYS A 289 -19.20 -34.86 16.40
CA LYS A 289 -18.85 -36.28 16.35
C LYS A 289 -19.70 -37.06 15.35
N GLU A 290 -21.02 -36.82 15.33
CA GLU A 290 -21.97 -37.48 14.41
C GLU A 290 -21.71 -37.15 12.95
N PHE A 291 -21.40 -35.89 12.66
CA PHE A 291 -21.08 -35.45 11.31
C PHE A 291 -19.79 -36.08 10.82
N THR A 292 -18.76 -36.10 11.67
CA THR A 292 -17.49 -36.72 11.29
C THR A 292 -17.61 -38.24 11.13
N GLN A 293 -18.49 -38.91 11.88
CA GLN A 293 -18.78 -40.33 11.67
C GLN A 293 -19.45 -40.62 10.32
N LYS A 294 -20.45 -39.82 9.91
CA LYS A 294 -21.09 -39.93 8.59
C LYS A 294 -20.14 -39.54 7.46
N ILE A 295 -19.29 -38.54 7.67
CA ILE A 295 -18.26 -38.10 6.72
C ILE A 295 -17.18 -39.16 6.54
N GLY A 296 -16.64 -39.70 7.62
CA GLY A 296 -15.55 -40.68 7.57
C GLY A 296 -15.94 -41.88 6.70
N GLN A 297 -17.18 -42.36 6.82
CA GLN A 297 -17.71 -43.44 5.97
C GLN A 297 -17.76 -43.05 4.48
N LYS A 298 -18.17 -41.82 4.12
CA LYS A 298 -18.20 -41.36 2.72
C LYS A 298 -16.82 -41.01 2.15
N CYS A 299 -15.91 -40.42 2.93
CA CYS A 299 -14.52 -40.19 2.52
C CYS A 299 -13.84 -41.49 2.10
N ILE A 300 -14.00 -42.51 2.95
CA ILE A 300 -13.36 -43.82 2.80
C ILE A 300 -13.88 -44.55 1.55
N LEU A 301 -15.14 -44.37 1.19
CA LEU A 301 -15.72 -44.96 -0.01
C LEU A 301 -15.32 -44.24 -1.32
N ASN A 302 -15.10 -42.92 -1.27
CA ASN A 302 -14.99 -42.11 -2.50
C ASN A 302 -13.60 -41.57 -2.82
N ASN A 303 -12.74 -41.29 -1.84
CA ASN A 303 -11.43 -40.66 -2.06
C ASN A 303 -10.38 -41.13 -1.04
N PRO A 304 -9.90 -42.37 -1.18
CA PRO A 304 -9.18 -43.03 -0.12
C PRO A 304 -7.74 -42.47 0.08
N LYS A 305 -7.22 -41.68 -0.88
CA LYS A 305 -5.95 -40.92 -0.80
C LYS A 305 -5.93 -39.85 0.31
N TYR A 306 -7.09 -39.28 0.66
CA TYR A 306 -7.19 -38.21 1.68
C TYR A 306 -7.74 -38.71 3.02
N CYS A 307 -8.03 -40.02 3.12
CA CYS A 307 -8.53 -40.61 4.34
C CYS A 307 -7.58 -40.44 5.51
N LYS A 308 -6.26 -40.57 5.29
CA LYS A 308 -5.26 -40.46 6.36
C LYS A 308 -5.35 -39.12 7.10
N GLU A 309 -5.32 -38.00 6.39
CA GLU A 309 -5.41 -36.64 6.98
C GLU A 309 -6.76 -36.38 7.68
N VAL A 310 -7.87 -36.89 7.12
CA VAL A 310 -9.20 -36.77 7.74
C VAL A 310 -9.27 -37.58 9.04
N ILE A 311 -8.70 -38.79 9.04
CA ILE A 311 -8.63 -39.69 10.20
C ILE A 311 -7.74 -39.08 11.29
N GLU A 312 -6.55 -38.60 10.93
CA GLU A 312 -5.60 -37.96 11.85
C GLU A 312 -6.20 -36.71 12.52
N ASN A 313 -6.84 -35.83 11.73
CA ASN A 313 -7.52 -34.65 12.28
C ASN A 313 -8.68 -35.02 13.21
N TYR A 314 -9.45 -36.06 12.90
CA TYR A 314 -10.51 -36.55 13.79
C TYR A 314 -9.97 -37.13 15.09
N ILE A 315 -8.94 -38.00 15.02
CA ILE A 315 -8.28 -38.59 16.20
C ILE A 315 -7.77 -37.48 17.12
N ASN A 316 -7.14 -36.45 16.55
CA ASN A 316 -6.59 -35.32 17.31
C ASN A 316 -7.67 -34.47 18.02
N HIS A 317 -8.90 -34.40 17.50
CA HIS A 317 -9.96 -33.52 18.03
C HIS A 317 -11.04 -34.23 18.84
N VAL A 318 -11.27 -35.54 18.61
CA VAL A 318 -12.40 -36.29 19.20
C VAL A 318 -11.92 -37.47 20.06
N GLY A 319 -10.65 -37.86 19.96
CA GLY A 319 -10.10 -39.05 20.60
C GLY A 319 -10.42 -40.35 19.83
N GLU A 320 -9.72 -41.44 20.16
CA GLU A 320 -9.88 -42.74 19.49
C GLU A 320 -11.32 -43.27 19.60
N ASP A 321 -12.10 -43.11 18.53
CA ASP A 321 -13.44 -43.69 18.43
C ASP A 321 -13.39 -45.07 17.74
N SER A 322 -14.00 -46.06 18.39
CA SER A 322 -14.21 -47.43 17.90
C SER A 322 -14.85 -47.53 16.51
N ILE A 323 -15.59 -46.49 16.10
CA ILE A 323 -16.28 -46.43 14.81
C ILE A 323 -15.30 -46.22 13.66
N LEU A 324 -14.32 -45.32 13.80
CA LEU A 324 -13.36 -45.05 12.73
C LEU A 324 -12.34 -46.19 12.58
N GLN A 325 -11.94 -46.82 13.70
CA GLN A 325 -11.19 -48.09 13.66
C GLN A 325 -11.96 -49.19 12.91
N ARG A 326 -13.28 -49.34 13.13
CA ARG A 326 -14.11 -50.31 12.39
C ARG A 326 -14.22 -49.99 10.90
N VAL A 327 -14.32 -48.72 10.52
CA VAL A 327 -14.41 -48.31 9.11
C VAL A 327 -13.06 -48.48 8.40
N CYS A 328 -11.93 -48.15 9.04
CA CYS A 328 -10.59 -48.42 8.52
C CYS A 328 -10.31 -49.92 8.40
N LYS A 329 -10.79 -50.74 9.35
CA LYS A 329 -10.68 -52.20 9.32
C LYS A 329 -11.52 -52.84 8.21
N LYS A 330 -12.70 -52.29 7.90
CA LYS A 330 -13.55 -52.74 6.80
C LYS A 330 -13.04 -52.38 5.41
N THR A 331 -12.14 -51.40 5.30
CA THR A 331 -11.68 -50.85 4.01
C THR A 331 -10.21 -51.09 3.72
N GLY A 332 -9.51 -51.84 4.60
CA GLY A 332 -8.09 -52.17 4.44
C GLY A 332 -7.11 -51.03 4.78
N TYR A 333 -7.62 -49.86 5.20
CA TYR A 333 -6.80 -48.65 5.42
C TYR A 333 -6.05 -48.62 6.76
N LEU A 334 -6.22 -49.63 7.62
CA LEU A 334 -5.47 -49.72 8.88
C LEU A 334 -3.96 -49.88 8.67
N GLU A 335 -3.52 -50.45 7.54
CA GLU A 335 -2.08 -50.63 7.25
C GLU A 335 -1.36 -49.29 7.01
N VAL A 336 -2.07 -48.23 6.61
CA VAL A 336 -1.49 -46.91 6.31
C VAL A 336 -1.26 -46.07 7.58
N LEU A 337 -1.91 -46.42 8.69
CA LEU A 337 -1.73 -45.79 10.00
C LEU A 337 -0.67 -46.50 10.85
N GLN A 338 -0.23 -47.70 10.47
CA GLN A 338 0.81 -48.46 11.19
C GLN A 338 2.24 -48.11 10.77
N PHE A 339 2.43 -47.20 9.81
CA PHE A 339 3.72 -46.56 9.55
C PHE A 339 3.68 -45.12 10.12
N SER A 340 3.78 -45.04 11.44
CA SER A 340 4.24 -43.87 12.19
C SER A 340 5.69 -44.06 12.57
#